data_AF-A0A350MP01-F1
#
_entry.id   AF-A0A350MP01-F1
#
_cell.length_a   1.000
_cell.length_b   1.000
_cell.length_c   1.000
_cell.angle_alpha   90.00
_cell.angle_beta   90.00
_cell.angle_gamma   90.00
#
_symmetry.space_group_name_H-M   'P 1'
#
loop_
_entity.id
_entity.type
_entity.pdbx_description
1 polymer ?
#
loop_
_entity_poly.entity_id
_entity_poly.type
_entity_poly.pdbx_seq_one_letter_code
_entity_poly.pdbx_strand_id
1 'polypeptide(L)'
;MNDLAGLKQSPLFMLSLSSKELFHSNFLAWLWESYPASMYDIFKEKLSSHPANPYHVNVQRENKNIDLTVSFDEETVLIIENKVKSIPDESQLKDYHDKVIADDKAKIKKFNFILLAMVEPRFNVPDGWVYVSYDVLINGLKNINFKDEYANMLVRDYCFFTETLMNILKYYSEQSTPFISKQQYEQLLDLRIHDIVQKMNYSKLASYVSQHLKDADYLSLLVNESVNSGFSNGTGIIEFKYRIKNNYMLGLQLQGKNLRYVVEVEYDKSRLTEIRQQAKAILNNLCNSNLLWFKYGSDVEPEHFELTRDCGVYKKGYKDICNYTETFYYQYIILNDDCSYERIAKIFSDYCKYISEHHNEFAEAFVTS
;
A
#
# COMPACT_ATOMS: atom_id res chain seq x y z
N MET A 1 16.03 -19.56 4.87
CA MET A 1 16.24 -18.13 5.20
C MET A 1 17.43 -17.99 6.17
N ASN A 2 18.65 -18.26 5.70
CA ASN A 2 19.87 -17.97 6.47
C ASN A 2 20.17 -16.45 6.52
N ASP A 3 19.56 -15.67 5.63
CA ASP A 3 19.82 -14.22 5.49
C ASP A 3 19.18 -13.37 6.59
N LEU A 4 18.15 -13.88 7.28
CA LEU A 4 17.48 -13.18 8.39
C LEU A 4 18.42 -12.95 9.58
N ALA A 5 19.35 -13.88 9.83
CA ALA A 5 20.35 -13.75 10.87
C ALA A 5 21.41 -12.68 10.54
N GLY A 6 21.65 -12.43 9.25
CA GLY A 6 22.56 -11.39 8.76
C GLY A 6 22.04 -9.99 9.05
N LEU A 7 20.72 -9.76 8.90
CA LEU A 7 20.12 -8.44 9.21
C LEU A 7 20.34 -8.03 10.67
N LYS A 8 20.19 -8.95 11.63
CA LYS A 8 20.40 -8.65 13.06
C LYS A 8 21.84 -8.28 13.41
N GLN A 9 22.80 -8.70 12.58
CA GLN A 9 24.21 -8.40 12.77
C GLN A 9 24.59 -7.04 12.21
N SER A 10 23.80 -6.47 11.28
CA SER A 10 24.02 -5.15 10.71
C SER A 10 23.63 -4.05 11.70
N PRO A 11 24.59 -3.25 12.22
CA PRO A 11 24.27 -2.13 13.08
C PRO A 11 23.38 -1.11 12.38
N LEU A 12 23.62 -0.85 11.08
CA LEU A 12 22.80 0.10 10.32
C LEU A 12 21.36 -0.39 10.14
N PHE A 13 21.14 -1.69 9.91
CA PHE A 13 19.78 -2.24 9.93
C PHE A 13 19.10 -1.99 11.27
N MET A 14 19.77 -2.29 12.39
CA MET A 14 19.19 -2.10 13.72
C MET A 14 18.85 -0.62 14.00
N LEU A 15 19.73 0.30 13.58
CA LEU A 15 19.48 1.74 13.67
C LEU A 15 18.30 2.17 12.78
N SER A 16 18.15 1.60 11.59
CA SER A 16 17.03 1.86 10.68
C SER A 16 15.66 1.50 11.27
N LEU A 17 15.59 0.67 12.32
CA LEU A 17 14.32 0.30 12.96
C LEU A 17 13.75 1.41 13.87
N SER A 18 14.53 2.45 14.19
CA SER A 18 14.12 3.57 15.06
C SER A 18 13.22 4.58 14.35
N SER A 19 13.57 4.95 13.11
CA SER A 19 12.75 5.76 12.23
C SER A 19 12.99 5.31 10.79
N LYS A 20 12.04 4.51 10.30
CA LYS A 20 12.26 3.62 9.17
C LYS A 20 12.58 4.38 7.88
N GLU A 21 11.74 5.29 7.43
CA GLU A 21 12.01 6.08 6.22
C GLU A 21 13.11 7.13 6.45
N LEU A 22 13.02 7.84 7.59
CA LEU A 22 13.93 8.93 7.91
C LEU A 22 15.39 8.48 7.99
N PHE A 23 15.67 7.28 8.49
CA PHE A 23 17.02 6.73 8.51
C PHE A 23 17.63 6.67 7.10
N HIS A 24 16.89 6.17 6.12
CA HIS A 24 17.39 6.06 4.74
C HIS A 24 17.57 7.45 4.11
N SER A 25 16.63 8.36 4.33
CA SER A 25 16.75 9.75 3.85
C SER A 25 17.95 10.47 4.49
N ASN A 26 18.23 10.23 5.77
CA ASN A 26 19.41 10.78 6.46
C ASN A 26 20.72 10.22 5.90
N PHE A 27 20.75 8.91 5.64
CA PHE A 27 21.92 8.27 5.06
C PHE A 27 22.21 8.79 3.65
N LEU A 28 21.16 8.95 2.84
CA LEU A 28 21.25 9.55 1.51
C LEU A 28 21.68 11.02 1.56
N ALA A 29 21.15 11.81 2.51
CA ALA A 29 21.58 13.20 2.68
C ALA A 29 23.08 13.29 2.98
N TRP A 30 23.57 12.48 3.92
CA TRP A 30 24.99 12.42 4.24
C TRP A 30 25.84 12.06 3.03
N LEU A 31 25.39 11.10 2.20
CA LEU A 31 26.08 10.74 0.96
C LEU A 31 26.11 11.88 -0.06
N TRP A 32 25.00 12.60 -0.24
CA TRP A 32 24.94 13.76 -1.13
C TRP A 32 25.85 14.90 -0.64
N GLU A 33 25.87 15.17 0.66
CA GLU A 33 26.72 16.22 1.25
C GLU A 33 28.21 15.86 1.20
N SER A 34 28.55 14.59 1.45
CA SER A 34 29.95 14.14 1.58
C SER A 34 30.57 13.71 0.25
N TYR A 35 29.76 13.17 -0.67
CA TYR A 35 30.19 12.58 -1.94
C TYR A 35 29.29 13.02 -3.11
N PRO A 36 29.07 14.33 -3.34
CA PRO A 36 28.11 14.83 -4.33
C PRO A 36 28.40 14.37 -5.76
N ALA A 37 29.68 14.33 -6.15
CA ALA A 37 30.10 13.85 -7.47
C ALA A 37 29.65 12.39 -7.71
N SER A 38 29.93 11.52 -6.74
CA SER A 38 29.62 10.10 -6.84
C SER A 38 28.12 9.84 -6.79
N MET A 39 27.38 10.59 -5.96
CA MET A 39 25.92 10.51 -5.93
C MET A 39 25.30 11.01 -7.24
N TYR A 40 25.77 12.13 -7.78
CA TYR A 40 25.33 12.63 -9.07
C TYR A 40 25.56 11.59 -10.18
N ASP A 41 26.71 10.92 -10.21
CA ASP A 41 27.01 9.89 -11.20
C ASP A 41 26.04 8.70 -11.17
N ILE A 42 25.49 8.36 -10.01
CA ILE A 42 24.45 7.31 -9.88
C ILE A 42 23.16 7.73 -10.57
N PHE A 43 22.77 9.00 -10.43
CA PHE A 43 21.45 9.49 -10.85
C PHE A 43 21.45 10.22 -12.19
N LYS A 44 22.60 10.64 -12.73
CA LYS A 44 22.67 11.54 -13.90
C LYS A 44 21.86 11.06 -15.10
N GLU A 45 21.90 9.76 -15.42
CA GLU A 45 21.16 9.18 -16.55
C GLU A 45 19.63 9.19 -16.36
N LYS A 46 19.17 9.56 -15.16
CA LYS A 46 17.74 9.69 -14.79
C LYS A 46 17.30 11.14 -14.69
N LEU A 47 18.21 12.10 -14.86
CA LEU A 47 17.90 13.53 -14.82
C LEU A 47 17.55 14.02 -16.23
N SER A 48 16.50 14.83 -16.32
CA SER A 48 16.13 15.52 -17.57
C SER A 48 16.89 16.84 -17.74
N SER A 49 17.31 17.44 -16.63
CA SER A 49 18.09 18.67 -16.59
C SER A 49 19.35 18.48 -15.76
N HIS A 50 20.49 18.87 -16.30
CA HIS A 50 21.79 18.73 -15.65
C HIS A 50 22.30 20.08 -15.12
N PRO A 51 22.90 20.10 -13.91
CA PRO A 51 23.48 21.30 -13.33
C PRO A 51 24.77 21.70 -14.05
N ALA A 52 25.11 22.98 -13.96
CA ALA A 52 26.41 23.45 -14.46
C ALA A 52 27.56 22.94 -13.58
N ASN A 53 27.31 22.80 -12.27
CA ASN A 53 28.27 22.27 -11.31
C ASN A 53 27.62 21.19 -10.42
N PRO A 54 27.77 19.90 -10.73
CA PRO A 54 27.17 18.82 -9.94
C PRO A 54 27.90 18.54 -8.60
N TYR A 55 29.02 19.21 -8.32
CA TYR A 55 29.92 18.85 -7.22
C TYR A 55 29.73 19.68 -5.95
N HIS A 56 28.92 20.74 -6.02
CA HIS A 56 28.52 21.52 -4.85
C HIS A 56 27.02 21.37 -4.69
N VAL A 57 26.57 20.93 -3.52
CA VAL A 57 25.15 20.70 -3.28
C VAL A 57 24.74 21.29 -1.94
N ASN A 58 23.50 21.76 -1.88
CA ASN A 58 22.79 22.05 -0.64
C ASN A 58 21.66 21.05 -0.49
N VAL A 59 21.71 20.24 0.58
CA VAL A 59 20.74 19.19 0.83
C VAL A 59 19.80 19.61 1.94
N GLN A 60 18.50 19.52 1.68
CA GLN A 60 17.45 19.75 2.66
C GLN A 60 16.63 18.48 2.83
N ARG A 61 16.38 18.09 4.07
CA ARG A 61 15.52 16.97 4.45
C ARG A 61 14.19 17.48 4.96
N GLU A 62 13.12 16.73 4.68
CA GLU A 62 11.76 16.94 5.18
C GLU A 62 11.19 18.35 4.90
N ASN A 63 11.82 19.11 4.00
CA ASN A 63 11.34 20.43 3.63
C ASN A 63 10.02 20.25 2.90
N LYS A 64 8.95 20.90 3.40
CA LYS A 64 7.59 20.77 2.84
C LYS A 64 7.05 19.33 2.82
N ASN A 65 7.55 18.46 3.71
CA ASN A 65 7.25 17.02 3.79
C ASN A 65 7.87 16.17 2.67
N ILE A 66 8.75 16.75 1.86
CA ILE A 66 9.52 16.03 0.83
C ILE A 66 10.73 15.40 1.52
N ASP A 67 11.00 14.12 1.24
CA ASP A 67 12.10 13.39 1.89
C ASP A 67 13.45 14.09 1.70
N LEU A 68 13.81 14.40 0.45
CA LEU A 68 15.07 15.05 0.10
C LEU A 68 14.93 16.07 -1.03
N THR A 69 15.53 17.24 -0.83
CA THR A 69 15.75 18.27 -1.86
C THR A 69 17.26 18.52 -1.98
N VAL A 70 17.80 18.35 -3.17
CA VAL A 70 19.22 18.58 -3.49
C VAL A 70 19.30 19.73 -4.49
N SER A 71 19.78 20.89 -4.04
CA SER A 71 20.06 22.03 -4.92
C SER A 71 21.51 21.97 -5.36
N PHE A 72 21.77 21.86 -6.67
CA PHE A 72 23.14 21.83 -7.22
C PHE A 72 23.66 23.24 -7.49
N ASP A 73 22.81 24.10 -8.04
CA ASP A 73 23.07 25.50 -8.31
C ASP A 73 21.78 26.30 -8.15
N GLU A 74 21.76 27.57 -8.57
CA GLU A 74 20.57 28.43 -8.45
C GLU A 74 19.40 27.97 -9.34
N GLU A 75 19.70 27.23 -10.42
CA GLU A 75 18.72 26.80 -11.41
C GLU A 75 18.32 25.34 -11.23
N THR A 76 19.22 24.44 -10.84
CA THR A 76 18.97 23.00 -10.92
C THR A 76 18.72 22.38 -9.55
N VAL A 77 17.53 21.79 -9.40
CA VAL A 77 17.09 21.14 -8.16
C VAL A 77 16.64 19.72 -8.45
N LEU A 78 17.09 18.78 -7.62
CA LEU A 78 16.61 17.41 -7.60
C LEU A 78 15.74 17.19 -6.36
N ILE A 79 14.53 16.72 -6.60
CA ILE A 79 13.55 16.29 -5.60
C ILE A 79 13.57 14.77 -5.57
N ILE A 80 13.80 14.17 -4.41
CA ILE A 80 13.75 12.71 -4.22
C ILE A 80 12.68 12.40 -3.18
N GLU A 81 11.67 11.64 -3.60
CA GLU A 81 10.76 10.95 -2.69
C GLU A 81 11.28 9.53 -2.47
N ASN A 82 11.52 9.18 -1.21
CA ASN A 82 12.20 7.95 -0.82
C ASN A 82 11.24 6.97 -0.13
N LYS A 83 10.99 5.83 -0.76
CA LYS A 83 10.03 4.82 -0.28
C LYS A 83 10.73 3.49 0.02
N VAL A 84 11.03 3.25 1.29
CA VAL A 84 11.60 1.97 1.72
C VAL A 84 10.54 1.05 2.30
N LYS A 85 9.68 1.53 3.20
CA LYS A 85 8.72 0.70 3.95
C LYS A 85 7.25 1.05 3.72
N SER A 86 7.01 2.14 3.02
CA SER A 86 5.72 2.52 2.49
C SER A 86 5.64 2.20 0.99
N ILE A 87 4.41 1.94 0.53
CA ILE A 87 4.15 1.79 -0.90
C ILE A 87 4.07 3.19 -1.51
N PRO A 88 4.65 3.43 -2.70
CA PRO A 88 4.49 4.70 -3.39
C PRO A 88 3.01 5.09 -3.55
N ASP A 89 2.72 6.39 -3.52
CA ASP A 89 1.38 6.96 -3.65
C ASP A 89 1.38 8.01 -4.77
N GLU A 90 0.58 7.79 -5.80
CA GLU A 90 0.51 8.66 -6.97
C GLU A 90 0.03 10.08 -6.62
N SER A 91 -0.95 10.20 -5.73
CA SER A 91 -1.50 11.50 -5.31
C SER A 91 -0.45 12.34 -4.61
N GLN A 92 0.35 11.71 -3.74
CA GLN A 92 1.46 12.37 -3.05
C GLN A 92 2.49 12.94 -4.03
N LEU A 93 2.83 12.21 -5.09
CA LEU A 93 3.80 12.66 -6.10
C LEU A 93 3.28 13.87 -6.90
N LYS A 94 1.98 13.87 -7.25
CA LYS A 94 1.33 15.02 -7.91
C LYS A 94 1.32 16.24 -7.01
N ASP A 95 0.92 16.08 -5.75
CA ASP A 95 0.90 17.17 -4.77
C ASP A 95 2.29 17.81 -4.59
N TYR A 96 3.34 17.00 -4.57
CA TYR A 96 4.71 17.50 -4.42
C TYR A 96 5.21 18.23 -5.66
N HIS A 97 4.91 17.72 -6.85
CA HIS A 97 5.23 18.38 -8.10
C HIS A 97 4.61 19.79 -8.15
N ASP A 98 3.31 19.88 -7.89
CA ASP A 98 2.57 21.15 -7.95
C ASP A 98 3.05 22.14 -6.89
N LYS A 99 3.27 21.65 -5.66
CA LYS A 99 3.77 22.46 -4.54
C LYS A 99 5.15 23.05 -4.81
N VAL A 100 6.08 22.26 -5.34
CA VAL A 100 7.45 22.72 -5.59
C VAL A 100 7.50 23.73 -6.73
N ILE A 101 6.74 23.50 -7.80
CA ILE A 101 6.69 24.41 -8.95
C ILE A 101 6.02 25.74 -8.57
N ALA A 102 4.94 25.70 -7.79
CA ALA A 102 4.23 26.91 -7.37
C ALA A 102 5.12 27.86 -6.55
N ASP A 103 6.11 27.32 -5.83
CA ASP A 103 7.02 28.11 -5.00
C ASP A 103 8.17 28.76 -5.79
N ASP A 104 8.46 28.29 -7.01
CA ASP A 104 9.41 28.97 -7.90
C ASP A 104 8.74 30.11 -8.68
N LYS A 105 8.46 31.20 -7.97
CA LYS A 105 7.79 32.40 -8.56
C LYS A 105 8.55 32.99 -9.74
N ALA A 106 9.87 32.85 -9.77
CA ALA A 106 10.73 33.37 -10.84
C ALA A 106 10.73 32.46 -12.08
N LYS A 107 10.25 31.21 -11.97
CA LYS A 107 10.24 30.18 -13.02
C LYS A 107 11.62 29.96 -13.67
N ILE A 108 12.67 30.07 -12.86
CA ILE A 108 14.06 29.89 -13.30
C ILE A 108 14.57 28.49 -13.00
N LYS A 109 13.93 27.77 -12.08
CA LYS A 109 14.39 26.47 -11.63
C LYS A 109 13.96 25.35 -12.56
N LYS A 110 14.92 24.48 -12.86
CA LYS A 110 14.77 23.20 -13.54
C LYS A 110 14.72 22.11 -12.47
N PHE A 111 13.54 21.53 -12.31
CA PHE A 111 13.31 20.46 -11.33
C PHE A 111 13.45 19.09 -11.98
N ASN A 112 14.22 18.22 -11.34
CA ASN A 112 14.21 16.79 -11.58
C ASN A 112 13.46 16.13 -10.42
N PHE A 113 12.56 15.18 -10.70
CA PHE A 113 11.82 14.45 -9.68
C PHE A 113 12.11 12.96 -9.76
N ILE A 114 12.56 12.37 -8.65
CA ILE A 114 12.89 10.94 -8.55
C ILE A 114 12.03 10.31 -7.46
N LEU A 115 11.29 9.26 -7.83
CA LEU A 115 10.74 8.31 -6.88
C LEU A 115 11.78 7.21 -6.69
N LEU A 116 12.51 7.25 -5.59
CA LEU A 116 13.44 6.19 -5.19
C LEU A 116 12.69 5.19 -4.32
N ALA A 117 12.33 4.03 -4.86
CA ALA A 117 11.49 3.07 -4.14
C ALA A 117 12.04 1.64 -4.14
N MET A 118 11.88 0.95 -3.01
CA MET A 118 12.29 -0.44 -2.84
C MET A 118 11.28 -1.41 -3.46
N VAL A 119 10.00 -1.04 -3.44
CA VAL A 119 8.93 -1.75 -4.12
C VAL A 119 8.50 -0.89 -5.31
N GLU A 120 8.46 -1.49 -6.49
CA GLU A 120 8.02 -0.83 -7.72
C GLU A 120 6.59 -0.28 -7.57
N PRO A 121 6.33 0.98 -7.99
CA PRO A 121 4.99 1.53 -7.98
C PRO A 121 4.05 0.71 -8.88
N ARG A 122 2.81 0.54 -8.44
CA ARG A 122 1.76 -0.19 -9.19
C ARG A 122 0.95 0.72 -10.11
N PHE A 123 1.45 1.93 -10.36
CA PHE A 123 0.88 2.94 -11.22
C PHE A 123 1.99 3.51 -12.10
N ASN A 124 1.61 4.12 -13.22
CA ASN A 124 2.54 4.89 -14.02
C ASN A 124 2.89 6.14 -13.25
N VAL A 125 4.17 6.35 -12.94
CA VAL A 125 4.60 7.56 -12.23
C VAL A 125 4.15 8.81 -13.00
N PRO A 126 3.69 9.87 -12.31
CA PRO A 126 3.19 11.07 -12.97
C PRO A 126 4.24 11.72 -13.88
N ASP A 127 3.78 12.50 -14.86
CA ASP A 127 4.67 13.26 -15.74
C ASP A 127 5.68 14.10 -14.94
N GLY A 128 6.94 14.08 -15.39
CA GLY A 128 8.06 14.75 -14.72
C GLY A 128 8.75 13.91 -13.64
N TRP A 129 8.11 12.87 -13.11
CA TRP A 129 8.74 11.92 -12.19
C TRP A 129 9.44 10.77 -12.92
N VAL A 130 10.58 10.36 -12.37
CA VAL A 130 11.31 9.16 -12.81
C VAL A 130 11.38 8.17 -11.66
N TYR A 131 10.88 6.96 -11.89
CA TYR A 131 11.09 5.86 -10.94
C TYR A 131 12.53 5.35 -11.02
N VAL A 132 13.16 5.22 -9.86
CA VAL A 132 14.47 4.61 -9.68
C VAL A 132 14.35 3.52 -8.61
N SER A 133 14.68 2.28 -8.96
CA SER A 133 14.69 1.18 -8.00
C SER A 133 15.89 1.29 -7.06
N TYR A 134 15.75 0.72 -5.87
CA TYR A 134 16.87 0.60 -4.94
C TYR A 134 18.04 -0.22 -5.50
N ASP A 135 17.82 -1.13 -6.46
CA ASP A 135 18.91 -1.85 -7.14
C ASP A 135 19.88 -0.89 -7.84
N VAL A 136 19.35 0.17 -8.47
CA VAL A 136 20.18 1.18 -9.15
C VAL A 136 21.06 1.91 -8.13
N LEU A 137 20.47 2.33 -7.01
CA LEU A 137 21.20 2.98 -5.93
C LEU A 137 22.28 2.06 -5.37
N ILE A 138 21.93 0.83 -4.99
CA ILE A 138 22.89 -0.08 -4.34
C ILE A 138 24.03 -0.47 -5.28
N ASN A 139 23.74 -0.79 -6.54
CA ASN A 139 24.79 -1.07 -7.51
C ASN A 139 25.68 0.15 -7.76
N GLY A 140 25.09 1.34 -7.80
CA GLY A 140 25.83 2.60 -7.84
C GLY A 140 26.79 2.76 -6.66
N LEU A 141 26.27 2.62 -5.44
CA LEU A 141 27.04 2.77 -4.19
C LEU A 141 28.20 1.78 -4.09
N LYS A 142 28.00 0.53 -4.51
CA LYS A 142 29.05 -0.51 -4.52
C LYS A 142 30.24 -0.18 -5.43
N ASN A 143 30.01 0.63 -6.46
CA ASN A 143 31.03 1.04 -7.42
C ASN A 143 31.76 2.32 -7.00
N ILE A 144 31.36 2.97 -5.90
CA ILE A 144 32.03 4.15 -5.38
C ILE A 144 33.23 3.72 -4.55
N ASN A 145 34.40 4.29 -4.84
CA ASN A 145 35.56 4.19 -3.98
C ASN A 145 35.58 5.38 -3.02
N PHE A 146 35.07 5.19 -1.81
CA PHE A 146 35.09 6.23 -0.78
C PHE A 146 36.53 6.41 -0.29
N LYS A 147 36.97 7.67 -0.13
CA LYS A 147 38.35 7.95 0.35
C LYS A 147 38.55 7.57 1.81
N ASP A 148 37.46 7.52 2.58
CA ASP A 148 37.45 7.22 4.01
C ASP A 148 37.08 5.75 4.24
N GLU A 149 37.86 5.06 5.06
CA GLU A 149 37.63 3.64 5.39
C GLU A 149 36.34 3.45 6.18
N TYR A 150 36.04 4.38 7.10
CA TYR A 150 34.82 4.33 7.88
C TYR A 150 33.58 4.49 6.99
N ALA A 151 33.58 5.46 6.07
CA ALA A 151 32.53 5.60 5.06
C ALA A 151 32.37 4.34 4.19
N ASN A 152 33.47 3.71 3.77
CA ASN A 152 33.40 2.43 3.04
C ASN A 152 32.71 1.34 3.86
N MET A 153 33.03 1.21 5.16
CA MET A 153 32.40 0.22 6.03
C MET A 153 30.90 0.49 6.19
N LEU A 154 30.51 1.74 6.42
CA LEU A 154 29.10 2.13 6.54
C LEU A 154 28.32 1.85 5.26
N VAL A 155 28.84 2.24 4.10
CA VAL A 155 28.17 2.02 2.82
C VAL A 155 28.07 0.53 2.49
N ARG A 156 29.11 -0.27 2.78
CA ARG A 156 29.05 -1.73 2.63
C ARG A 156 27.97 -2.37 3.49
N ASP A 157 27.88 -1.98 4.76
CA ASP A 157 26.82 -2.47 5.66
C ASP A 157 25.43 -2.03 5.15
N TYR A 158 25.30 -0.78 4.71
CA TYR A 158 24.06 -0.26 4.12
C TYR A 158 23.61 -1.06 2.90
N CYS A 159 24.52 -1.27 1.94
CA CYS A 159 24.25 -2.10 0.76
C CYS A 159 23.84 -3.51 1.15
N PHE A 160 24.60 -4.15 2.06
CA PHE A 160 24.33 -5.52 2.50
C PHE A 160 22.92 -5.69 3.09
N PHE A 161 22.54 -4.86 4.07
CA PHE A 161 21.24 -5.05 4.71
C PHE A 161 20.09 -4.65 3.78
N THR A 162 20.29 -3.64 2.93
CA THR A 162 19.27 -3.17 2.00
C THR A 162 18.98 -4.21 0.92
N GLU A 163 20.01 -4.85 0.36
CA GLU A 163 19.84 -5.96 -0.58
C GLU A 163 19.18 -7.18 0.08
N THR A 164 19.58 -7.46 1.33
CA THR A 164 18.96 -8.55 2.08
C THR A 164 17.46 -8.28 2.29
N LEU A 165 17.08 -7.04 2.61
CA LEU A 165 15.68 -6.65 2.73
C LEU A 165 14.95 -6.78 1.38
N MET A 166 15.55 -6.34 0.28
CA MET A 166 14.98 -6.48 -1.07
C MET A 166 14.76 -7.95 -1.45
N ASN A 167 15.70 -8.83 -1.13
CA ASN A 167 15.56 -10.27 -1.37
C ASN A 167 14.41 -10.88 -0.56
N ILE A 168 14.22 -10.44 0.69
CA ILE A 168 13.08 -10.85 1.51
C ILE A 168 11.77 -10.40 0.85
N LEU A 169 11.67 -9.14 0.44
CA LEU A 169 10.47 -8.61 -0.22
C LEU A 169 10.18 -9.36 -1.53
N LYS A 170 11.22 -9.65 -2.32
CA LYS A 170 11.08 -10.46 -3.55
C LYS A 170 10.55 -11.86 -3.25
N TYR A 171 11.11 -12.55 -2.26
CA TYR A 171 10.64 -13.88 -1.86
C TYR A 171 9.15 -13.91 -1.49
N TYR A 172 8.68 -12.90 -0.74
CA TYR A 172 7.26 -12.81 -0.39
C TYR A 172 6.39 -12.36 -1.56
N SER A 173 6.89 -11.49 -2.45
CA SER A 173 6.14 -11.02 -3.61
C SER A 173 5.91 -12.11 -4.66
N GLU A 174 6.77 -13.13 -4.71
CA GLU A 174 6.66 -14.29 -5.59
C GLU A 174 5.70 -15.37 -5.06
N GLN A 175 5.21 -15.24 -3.81
CA GLN A 175 4.23 -16.18 -3.27
C GLN A 175 2.88 -16.07 -4.00
N SER A 176 2.16 -17.19 -4.04
CA SER A 176 0.84 -17.30 -4.69
C SER A 176 -0.31 -16.82 -3.81
N THR A 177 -0.08 -16.57 -2.53
CA THR A 177 -1.05 -16.06 -1.56
C THR A 177 -0.56 -14.75 -0.93
N PRO A 178 -1.45 -13.79 -0.63
CA PRO A 178 -1.09 -12.61 0.15
C PRO A 178 -0.82 -12.92 1.63
N PHE A 179 -1.23 -14.10 2.11
CA PHE A 179 -1.16 -14.45 3.52
C PHE A 179 0.23 -14.94 3.92
N ILE A 180 0.60 -14.55 5.14
CA ILE A 180 1.84 -14.97 5.77
C ILE A 180 1.47 -16.01 6.83
N SER A 181 2.12 -17.17 6.80
CA SER A 181 1.90 -18.19 7.84
C SER A 181 2.32 -17.66 9.21
N LYS A 182 1.77 -18.25 10.29
CA LYS A 182 2.10 -17.83 11.67
C LYS A 182 3.61 -17.84 11.94
N GLN A 183 4.31 -18.89 11.51
CA GLN A 183 5.76 -19.02 11.70
C GLN A 183 6.53 -17.92 10.96
N GLN A 184 6.17 -17.65 9.69
CA GLN A 184 6.79 -16.58 8.92
C GLN A 184 6.50 -15.21 9.54
N TYR A 185 5.28 -14.99 10.02
CA TYR A 185 4.90 -13.74 10.67
C TYR A 185 5.74 -13.48 11.93
N GLU A 186 5.93 -14.50 12.78
CA GLU A 186 6.77 -14.40 13.98
C GLU A 186 8.23 -14.05 13.63
N GLN A 187 8.79 -14.65 12.56
CA GLN A 187 10.13 -14.33 12.06
C GLN A 187 10.25 -12.88 11.55
N LEU A 188 9.26 -12.40 10.80
CA LEU A 188 9.22 -11.02 10.31
C LEU A 188 8.96 -10.00 11.41
N LEU A 189 8.19 -10.39 12.44
CA LEU A 189 7.87 -9.56 13.59
C LEU A 189 9.12 -9.32 14.45
N ASP A 190 9.91 -10.36 14.68
CA ASP A 190 11.19 -10.30 15.39
C ASP A 190 12.20 -9.36 14.71
N LEU A 191 12.16 -9.27 13.38
CA LEU A 191 12.93 -8.29 12.61
C LEU A 191 12.23 -6.93 12.43
N ARG A 192 10.98 -6.80 12.90
CA ARG A 192 10.13 -5.61 12.74
C ARG A 192 9.94 -5.19 11.27
N ILE A 193 9.85 -6.16 10.35
CA ILE A 193 9.60 -5.97 8.91
C ILE A 193 8.30 -6.64 8.41
N HIS A 194 7.48 -7.18 9.32
CA HIS A 194 6.18 -7.76 8.97
C HIS A 194 5.21 -6.75 8.33
N ASP A 195 5.35 -5.46 8.64
CA ASP A 195 4.49 -4.39 8.15
C ASP A 195 4.71 -4.09 6.66
N ILE A 196 5.98 -3.98 6.24
CA ILE A 196 6.34 -3.74 4.84
C ILE A 196 5.92 -4.92 3.95
N VAL A 197 6.15 -6.16 4.39
CA VAL A 197 5.74 -7.36 3.63
C VAL A 197 4.22 -7.39 3.44
N GLN A 198 3.46 -7.13 4.50
CA GLN A 198 1.99 -7.12 4.39
C GLN A 198 1.48 -5.97 3.52
N LYS A 199 2.03 -4.76 3.66
CA LYS A 199 1.65 -3.63 2.78
C LYS A 199 1.89 -3.97 1.31
N MET A 200 3.04 -4.55 0.99
CA MET A 200 3.37 -5.01 -0.37
C MET A 200 2.40 -6.08 -0.85
N ASN A 201 2.14 -7.12 -0.04
CA ASN A 201 1.25 -8.21 -0.42
C ASN A 201 -0.18 -7.72 -0.69
N TYR A 202 -0.71 -6.82 0.14
CA TYR A 202 -2.08 -6.31 0.00
C TYR A 202 -2.18 -5.23 -1.09
N SER A 203 -1.12 -4.45 -1.33
CA SER A 203 -1.04 -3.59 -2.50
C SER A 203 -1.04 -4.40 -3.80
N LYS A 204 -0.24 -5.47 -3.88
CA LYS A 204 -0.27 -6.43 -5.01
C LYS A 204 -1.67 -7.02 -5.19
N LEU A 205 -2.33 -7.40 -4.10
CA LEU A 205 -3.68 -7.95 -4.15
C LEU A 205 -4.68 -6.93 -4.69
N ALA A 206 -4.65 -5.68 -4.20
CA ALA A 206 -5.52 -4.63 -4.71
C ALA A 206 -5.32 -4.38 -6.21
N SER A 207 -4.08 -4.34 -6.70
CA SER A 207 -3.82 -4.24 -8.14
C SER A 207 -4.41 -5.42 -8.92
N TYR A 208 -4.29 -6.63 -8.37
CA TYR A 208 -4.81 -7.85 -8.99
C TYR A 208 -6.34 -7.84 -9.08
N VAL A 209 -7.00 -7.43 -7.99
CA VAL A 209 -8.46 -7.23 -7.93
C VAL A 209 -8.90 -6.12 -8.90
N SER A 210 -8.26 -4.95 -8.86
CA SER A 210 -8.59 -3.83 -9.76
C SER A 210 -8.52 -4.24 -11.23
N GLN A 211 -7.51 -5.01 -11.62
CA GLN A 211 -7.39 -5.50 -13.00
C GLN A 211 -8.53 -6.46 -13.37
N HIS A 212 -8.87 -7.41 -12.49
CA HIS A 212 -10.00 -8.32 -12.70
C HIS A 212 -11.34 -7.57 -12.82
N LEU A 213 -11.56 -6.56 -11.99
CA LEU A 213 -12.77 -5.74 -12.03
C LEU A 213 -12.82 -4.86 -13.28
N LYS A 214 -11.67 -4.37 -13.75
CA LYS A 214 -11.57 -3.62 -15.00
C LYS A 214 -11.89 -4.49 -16.21
N ASP A 215 -11.33 -5.69 -16.27
CA ASP A 215 -11.57 -6.64 -17.38
C ASP A 215 -13.02 -7.13 -17.44
N ALA A 216 -13.69 -7.17 -16.28
CA ALA A 216 -15.11 -7.52 -16.16
C ALA A 216 -16.07 -6.31 -16.26
N ASP A 217 -15.56 -5.10 -16.52
CA ASP A 217 -16.33 -3.84 -16.60
C ASP A 217 -17.13 -3.50 -15.33
N TYR A 218 -16.60 -3.88 -14.16
CA TYR A 218 -17.19 -3.59 -12.85
C TYR A 218 -16.45 -2.48 -12.09
N LEU A 219 -15.28 -2.03 -12.54
CA LEU A 219 -14.50 -1.03 -11.82
C LEU A 219 -15.24 0.32 -11.73
N SER A 220 -15.95 0.71 -12.79
CA SER A 220 -16.76 1.95 -12.88
C SER A 220 -17.94 1.98 -11.89
N LEU A 221 -18.33 0.81 -11.37
CA LEU A 221 -19.39 0.69 -10.37
C LEU A 221 -18.92 1.06 -8.95
N LEU A 222 -17.61 1.10 -8.72
CA LEU A 222 -17.05 1.35 -7.40
C LEU A 222 -17.01 2.84 -7.09
N VAL A 223 -17.12 3.16 -5.81
CA VAL A 223 -16.81 4.49 -5.29
C VAL A 223 -15.34 4.80 -5.61
N ASN A 224 -15.12 5.95 -6.24
CA ASN A 224 -13.80 6.40 -6.72
C ASN A 224 -13.16 5.47 -7.76
N GLU A 225 -13.92 4.58 -8.40
CA GLU A 225 -13.45 3.67 -9.46
C GLU A 225 -12.16 2.91 -9.10
N SER A 226 -12.01 2.54 -7.82
CA SER A 226 -10.75 2.02 -7.30
C SER A 226 -10.93 0.99 -6.18
N VAL A 227 -9.96 0.09 -6.10
CA VAL A 227 -9.76 -0.82 -4.96
C VAL A 227 -8.66 -0.23 -4.09
N ASN A 228 -8.98 0.06 -2.85
CA ASN A 228 -8.05 0.65 -1.90
C ASN A 228 -7.26 -0.44 -1.19
N SER A 229 -6.01 -0.13 -0.85
CA SER A 229 -5.17 -0.95 0.02
C SER A 229 -4.58 -0.12 1.15
N GLY A 230 -4.29 -0.76 2.28
CA GLY A 230 -3.74 -0.08 3.44
C GLY A 230 -3.18 -1.04 4.48
N PHE A 231 -2.95 -0.50 5.68
CA PHE A 231 -2.47 -1.27 6.82
C PHE A 231 -3.10 -0.75 8.11
N SER A 232 -3.77 -1.62 8.86
CA SER A 232 -4.47 -1.26 10.10
C SER A 232 -4.42 -2.41 11.10
N ASN A 233 -4.30 -2.08 12.38
CA ASN A 233 -4.21 -3.05 13.49
C ASN A 233 -3.19 -4.17 13.26
N GLY A 234 -2.02 -3.83 12.68
CA GLY A 234 -0.94 -4.79 12.41
C GLY A 234 -1.18 -5.72 11.21
N THR A 235 -2.24 -5.48 10.43
CA THR A 235 -2.64 -6.32 9.29
C THR A 235 -2.82 -5.52 8.02
N GLY A 236 -2.50 -6.11 6.89
CA GLY A 236 -2.85 -5.57 5.58
C GLY A 236 -4.37 -5.54 5.39
N ILE A 237 -4.85 -4.53 4.66
CA ILE A 237 -6.26 -4.36 4.31
C ILE A 237 -6.39 -4.06 2.81
N ILE A 238 -7.40 -4.65 2.18
CA ILE A 238 -7.95 -4.16 0.91
C ILE A 238 -9.45 -3.93 1.06
N GLU A 239 -10.00 -2.96 0.35
CA GLU A 239 -11.43 -2.72 0.31
C GLU A 239 -11.89 -2.04 -0.98
N PHE A 240 -13.15 -2.25 -1.32
CA PHE A 240 -13.88 -1.37 -2.21
C PHE A 240 -15.29 -1.15 -1.67
N LYS A 241 -15.94 -0.11 -2.19
CA LYS A 241 -17.32 0.23 -1.87
C LYS A 241 -18.11 0.47 -3.15
N TYR A 242 -19.39 0.15 -3.12
CA TYR A 242 -20.39 0.34 -4.14
C TYR A 242 -21.50 1.20 -3.56
N ARG A 243 -21.91 2.27 -4.24
CA ARG A 243 -22.97 3.16 -3.75
C ARG A 243 -24.33 2.61 -4.22
N ILE A 244 -25.14 2.13 -3.28
CA ILE A 244 -26.50 1.62 -3.57
C ILE A 244 -27.50 2.78 -3.66
N LYS A 245 -27.37 3.76 -2.77
CA LYS A 245 -28.25 4.93 -2.69
C LYS A 245 -27.52 6.06 -2.00
N ASN A 246 -27.81 7.33 -2.32
CA ASN A 246 -27.17 8.55 -1.80
C ASN A 246 -26.15 8.32 -0.67
N ASN A 247 -26.58 8.11 0.58
CA ASN A 247 -25.68 8.05 1.74
C ASN A 247 -25.26 6.62 2.14
N TYR A 248 -25.53 5.61 1.33
CA TYR A 248 -25.41 4.20 1.68
C TYR A 248 -24.50 3.46 0.72
N MET A 249 -23.53 2.76 1.31
CA MET A 249 -22.51 2.01 0.60
C MET A 249 -22.49 0.56 1.08
N LEU A 250 -22.34 -0.35 0.12
CA LEU A 250 -22.00 -1.74 0.34
C LEU A 250 -20.56 -1.98 -0.06
N GLY A 251 -19.90 -2.96 0.52
CA GLY A 251 -18.52 -3.23 0.13
C GLY A 251 -18.00 -4.57 0.60
N LEU A 252 -16.86 -4.94 0.04
CA LEU A 252 -16.03 -5.98 0.60
C LEU A 252 -14.76 -5.37 1.16
N GLN A 253 -14.36 -5.90 2.31
CA GLN A 253 -13.08 -5.59 2.92
C GLN A 253 -12.40 -6.89 3.33
N LEU A 254 -11.16 -7.10 2.89
CA LEU A 254 -10.31 -8.17 3.40
C LEU A 254 -9.26 -7.55 4.32
N GLN A 255 -9.36 -7.78 5.63
CA GLN A 255 -8.36 -7.35 6.61
C GLN A 255 -7.71 -8.56 7.27
N GLY A 256 -6.41 -8.74 7.06
CA GLY A 256 -5.78 -10.03 7.35
C GLY A 256 -6.50 -11.13 6.55
N LYS A 257 -6.94 -12.18 7.23
CA LYS A 257 -7.73 -13.27 6.64
C LYS A 257 -9.25 -13.06 6.74
N ASN A 258 -9.68 -11.98 7.37
CA ASN A 258 -11.10 -11.71 7.60
C ASN A 258 -11.69 -11.05 6.36
N LEU A 259 -12.47 -11.81 5.59
CA LEU A 259 -13.26 -11.27 4.49
C LEU A 259 -14.60 -10.78 5.05
N ARG A 260 -14.84 -9.48 4.90
CA ARG A 260 -15.95 -8.76 5.51
C ARG A 260 -16.90 -8.25 4.45
N TYR A 261 -18.18 -8.46 4.67
CA TYR A 261 -19.25 -7.75 4.01
C TYR A 261 -19.53 -6.49 4.82
N VAL A 262 -19.48 -5.34 4.17
CA VAL A 262 -19.52 -4.03 4.81
C VAL A 262 -20.77 -3.29 4.38
N VAL A 263 -21.46 -2.69 5.35
CA VAL A 263 -22.44 -1.62 5.15
C VAL A 263 -21.86 -0.37 5.79
N GLU A 264 -21.73 0.69 5.00
CA GLU A 264 -21.28 1.98 5.49
C GLU A 264 -22.28 3.08 5.13
N VAL A 265 -22.52 3.96 6.08
CA VAL A 265 -23.36 5.14 5.87
C VAL A 265 -22.51 6.40 5.92
N GLU A 266 -22.79 7.35 5.04
CA GLU A 266 -22.11 8.63 5.01
C GLU A 266 -22.35 9.37 6.34
N TYR A 267 -21.26 9.87 6.95
CA TYR A 267 -21.32 10.50 8.25
C TYR A 267 -22.05 11.85 8.17
N ASP A 268 -23.14 11.98 8.92
CA ASP A 268 -23.82 13.25 9.16
C ASP A 268 -24.04 13.43 10.68
N LYS A 269 -23.30 14.38 11.25
CA LYS A 269 -23.31 14.68 12.69
C LYS A 269 -24.72 14.98 13.21
N SER A 270 -25.57 15.60 12.39
CA SER A 270 -26.93 16.00 12.79
C SER A 270 -27.91 14.83 12.86
N ARG A 271 -27.58 13.69 12.24
CA ARG A 271 -28.45 12.51 12.09
C ARG A 271 -27.83 11.22 12.62
N LEU A 272 -26.75 11.29 13.42
CA LEU A 272 -25.98 10.10 13.83
C LEU A 272 -26.81 9.00 14.48
N THR A 273 -27.74 9.34 15.38
CA THR A 273 -28.58 8.33 16.04
C THR A 273 -29.48 7.61 15.04
N GLU A 274 -30.06 8.35 14.09
CA GLU A 274 -30.90 7.80 13.03
C GLU A 274 -30.09 6.91 12.08
N ILE A 275 -28.91 7.39 11.66
CA ILE A 275 -27.96 6.66 10.80
C ILE A 275 -27.55 5.33 11.42
N ARG A 276 -27.22 5.32 12.73
CA ARG A 276 -26.85 4.08 13.44
C ARG A 276 -27.98 3.06 13.46
N GLN A 277 -29.22 3.52 13.70
CA GLN A 277 -30.39 2.66 13.72
C GLN A 277 -30.67 2.10 12.33
N GLN A 278 -30.62 2.95 11.30
CA GLN A 278 -30.83 2.56 9.89
C GLN A 278 -29.76 1.57 9.42
N ALA A 279 -28.47 1.85 9.63
CA ALA A 279 -27.38 0.95 9.23
C ALA A 279 -27.51 -0.45 9.85
N LYS A 280 -27.87 -0.52 11.14
CA LYS A 280 -28.10 -1.79 11.83
C LYS A 280 -29.36 -2.49 11.32
N ALA A 281 -30.44 -1.75 11.05
CA ALA A 281 -31.68 -2.30 10.49
C ALA A 281 -31.45 -2.87 9.09
N ILE A 282 -30.73 -2.14 8.23
CA ILE A 282 -30.33 -2.59 6.88
C ILE A 282 -29.55 -3.90 6.98
N LEU A 283 -28.48 -3.94 7.79
CA LEU A 283 -27.67 -5.15 7.87
C LEU A 283 -28.46 -6.33 8.45
N ASN A 284 -29.35 -6.10 9.42
CA ASN A 284 -30.30 -7.12 9.90
C ASN A 284 -31.25 -7.59 8.79
N ASN A 285 -31.82 -6.68 7.99
CA ASN A 285 -32.70 -7.00 6.89
C ASN A 285 -31.97 -7.84 5.83
N LEU A 286 -30.72 -7.49 5.52
CA LEU A 286 -29.85 -8.26 4.63
C LEU A 286 -29.54 -9.65 5.21
N CYS A 287 -29.26 -9.75 6.51
CA CYS A 287 -29.03 -11.03 7.20
C CYS A 287 -30.26 -11.95 7.13
N ASN A 288 -31.45 -11.37 7.30
CA ASN A 288 -32.71 -12.09 7.29
C ASN A 288 -33.20 -12.40 5.87
N SER A 289 -32.76 -11.63 4.87
CA SER A 289 -32.99 -11.92 3.45
C SER A 289 -31.98 -12.93 2.92
N ASN A 290 -32.16 -13.39 1.67
CA ASN A 290 -31.17 -14.20 0.96
C ASN A 290 -30.14 -13.33 0.19
N LEU A 291 -30.05 -12.04 0.49
CA LEU A 291 -29.22 -11.08 -0.25
C LEU A 291 -27.79 -10.95 0.28
N LEU A 292 -27.48 -11.46 1.47
CA LEU A 292 -26.09 -11.52 1.88
C LEU A 292 -25.30 -12.44 0.97
N TRP A 293 -24.15 -11.93 0.53
CA TRP A 293 -23.20 -12.69 -0.25
C TRP A 293 -22.59 -13.89 0.49
N PHE A 294 -22.72 -13.96 1.81
CA PHE A 294 -22.45 -15.17 2.60
C PHE A 294 -23.31 -15.21 3.86
N LYS A 295 -23.71 -16.41 4.30
CA LYS A 295 -24.49 -16.64 5.53
C LYS A 295 -23.75 -17.51 6.54
N TYR A 296 -24.07 -17.33 7.83
CA TYR A 296 -23.50 -18.11 8.94
C TYR A 296 -24.41 -19.23 9.40
N GLY A 297 -23.81 -20.36 9.78
CA GLY A 297 -24.37 -21.27 10.79
C GLY A 297 -25.69 -21.96 10.45
N SER A 298 -26.09 -22.02 9.19
CA SER A 298 -27.11 -22.94 8.71
C SER A 298 -26.44 -24.22 8.20
N ASP A 299 -27.02 -25.38 8.52
CA ASP A 299 -26.78 -26.62 7.77
C ASP A 299 -27.25 -26.49 6.30
N VAL A 300 -27.95 -25.40 5.98
CA VAL A 300 -28.15 -24.89 4.63
C VAL A 300 -26.81 -24.35 4.15
N GLU A 301 -26.14 -25.13 3.32
CA GLU A 301 -24.99 -24.66 2.58
C GLU A 301 -25.41 -23.41 1.78
N PRO A 302 -24.56 -22.38 1.64
CA PRO A 302 -24.92 -21.23 0.82
C PRO A 302 -25.20 -21.73 -0.60
N GLU A 303 -26.47 -21.76 -1.01
CA GLU A 303 -26.91 -22.31 -2.31
C GLU A 303 -26.30 -21.54 -3.50
N HIS A 304 -25.64 -20.41 -3.23
CA HIS A 304 -25.06 -19.52 -4.25
C HIS A 304 -23.52 -19.44 -4.25
N PHE A 305 -22.80 -20.13 -3.34
CA PHE A 305 -21.35 -19.87 -3.16
C PHE A 305 -20.45 -21.10 -3.09
N GLU A 306 -20.36 -21.85 -4.19
CA GLU A 306 -19.30 -22.85 -4.42
C GLU A 306 -17.88 -22.27 -4.24
N LEU A 307 -17.67 -20.97 -4.48
CA LEU A 307 -16.36 -20.32 -4.46
C LEU A 307 -15.77 -20.08 -3.06
N THR A 308 -16.63 -19.92 -2.05
CA THR A 308 -16.17 -19.89 -0.65
C THR A 308 -15.88 -21.30 -0.12
N ARG A 309 -16.44 -22.35 -0.73
CA ARG A 309 -16.07 -23.74 -0.40
C ARG A 309 -14.64 -24.05 -0.82
N ASP A 310 -14.24 -23.64 -2.02
CA ASP A 310 -12.89 -23.91 -2.56
C ASP A 310 -11.78 -23.11 -1.86
N CYS A 311 -12.13 -22.00 -1.22
CA CYS A 311 -11.20 -21.21 -0.41
C CYS A 311 -11.08 -21.72 1.04
N GLY A 312 -11.76 -22.83 1.35
CA GLY A 312 -11.92 -23.40 2.68
C GLY A 312 -12.18 -22.32 3.73
N VAL A 313 -13.42 -21.84 3.80
CA VAL A 313 -13.79 -20.93 4.87
C VAL A 313 -13.72 -21.67 6.21
N TYR A 314 -12.95 -21.13 7.17
CA TYR A 314 -13.07 -21.59 8.55
C TYR A 314 -14.52 -21.33 9.00
N LYS A 315 -15.24 -22.37 9.43
CA LYS A 315 -16.62 -22.33 9.96
C LYS A 315 -16.83 -21.44 11.20
N LYS A 316 -15.88 -20.55 11.52
CA LYS A 316 -15.91 -19.64 12.66
C LYS A 316 -16.09 -18.20 12.17
N GLY A 317 -17.29 -17.95 11.64
CA GLY A 317 -17.78 -16.61 11.39
C GLY A 317 -18.47 -16.04 12.62
N TYR A 318 -18.47 -14.71 12.77
CA TYR A 318 -19.16 -14.06 13.87
C TYR A 318 -20.63 -13.85 13.49
N LYS A 319 -21.55 -14.50 14.23
CA LYS A 319 -23.00 -14.39 13.96
C LYS A 319 -23.52 -12.96 14.17
N ASP A 320 -22.93 -12.26 15.13
CA ASP A 320 -23.37 -10.92 15.50
C ASP A 320 -22.80 -9.86 14.55
N ILE A 321 -23.62 -8.84 14.27
CA ILE A 321 -23.20 -7.63 13.58
C ILE A 321 -22.10 -6.94 14.39
N CYS A 322 -20.95 -6.73 13.75
CA CYS A 322 -19.84 -5.98 14.31
C CYS A 322 -19.87 -4.53 13.79
N ASN A 323 -19.24 -3.61 14.51
CA ASN A 323 -19.04 -2.24 14.05
C ASN A 323 -17.64 -1.75 14.45
N TYR A 324 -17.05 -0.89 13.61
CA TYR A 324 -15.76 -0.25 13.91
C TYR A 324 -15.95 1.22 14.31
N THR A 325 -16.85 1.91 13.62
CA THR A 325 -17.28 3.27 13.92
C THR A 325 -18.79 3.31 14.13
N GLU A 326 -19.33 4.52 14.23
CA GLU A 326 -20.76 4.80 14.29
C GLU A 326 -21.48 4.59 12.95
N THR A 327 -20.73 4.48 11.86
CA THR A 327 -21.28 4.39 10.50
C THR A 327 -20.84 3.16 9.74
N PHE A 328 -19.88 2.40 10.27
CA PHE A 328 -19.27 1.23 9.63
C PHE A 328 -19.69 -0.06 10.34
N TYR A 329 -20.50 -0.86 9.66
CA TYR A 329 -21.04 -2.12 10.17
C TYR A 329 -20.63 -3.27 9.25
N TYR A 330 -20.36 -4.43 9.84
CA TYR A 330 -19.88 -5.56 9.06
C TYR A 330 -20.20 -6.91 9.70
N GLN A 331 -20.10 -7.91 8.84
CA GLN A 331 -20.04 -9.31 9.19
C GLN A 331 -18.84 -9.92 8.44
N TYR A 332 -18.16 -10.90 9.05
CA TYR A 332 -16.98 -11.51 8.43
C TYR A 332 -16.88 -13.04 8.54
N ILE A 333 -16.29 -13.62 7.51
CA ILE A 333 -15.78 -14.99 7.46
C ILE A 333 -14.25 -14.97 7.44
N ILE A 334 -13.63 -16.11 7.76
CA ILE A 334 -12.17 -16.26 7.78
C ILE A 334 -11.75 -17.15 6.59
N LEU A 335 -10.88 -16.62 5.73
CA LEU A 335 -10.30 -17.35 4.61
C LEU A 335 -9.14 -18.25 5.08
N ASN A 336 -8.92 -19.37 4.38
CA ASN A 336 -7.75 -20.21 4.63
C ASN A 336 -6.44 -19.54 4.23
N ASP A 337 -5.37 -20.02 4.86
CA ASP A 337 -3.98 -19.59 4.66
C ASP A 337 -3.46 -19.82 3.23
N ASP A 338 -4.04 -20.76 2.49
CA ASP A 338 -3.64 -21.12 1.12
C ASP A 338 -4.47 -20.41 0.04
N CYS A 339 -5.41 -19.53 0.42
CA CYS A 339 -6.21 -18.79 -0.55
C CYS A 339 -5.30 -17.88 -1.40
N SER A 340 -5.31 -18.11 -2.71
CA SER A 340 -4.41 -17.43 -3.63
C SER A 340 -4.89 -16.03 -4.01
N TYR A 341 -3.98 -15.22 -4.56
CA TYR A 341 -4.31 -13.92 -5.16
C TYR A 341 -5.46 -14.03 -6.18
N GLU A 342 -5.39 -15.03 -7.06
CA GLU A 342 -6.40 -15.33 -8.08
C GLU A 342 -7.78 -15.62 -7.47
N ARG A 343 -7.83 -16.52 -6.48
CA ARG A 343 -9.09 -16.89 -5.83
C ARG A 343 -9.74 -15.71 -5.13
N ILE A 344 -8.93 -14.90 -4.43
CA ILE A 344 -9.43 -13.69 -3.75
C ILE A 344 -9.92 -12.65 -4.77
N ALA A 345 -9.22 -12.45 -5.88
CA ALA A 345 -9.68 -11.53 -6.92
C ALA A 345 -10.99 -11.99 -7.58
N LYS A 346 -11.12 -13.30 -7.82
CA LYS A 346 -12.37 -13.89 -8.31
C LYS A 346 -13.53 -13.66 -7.33
N ILE A 347 -13.32 -13.91 -6.03
CA ILE A 347 -14.24 -13.58 -4.95
C ILE A 347 -14.72 -12.12 -5.08
N PHE A 348 -13.79 -11.16 -5.16
CA PHE A 348 -14.13 -9.75 -5.27
C PHE A 348 -14.93 -9.41 -6.56
N SER A 349 -14.59 -10.04 -7.68
CA SER A 349 -15.29 -9.85 -8.96
C SER A 349 -16.70 -10.44 -8.97
N ASP A 350 -16.87 -11.66 -8.46
CA ASP A 350 -18.17 -12.32 -8.36
C ASP A 350 -19.13 -11.54 -7.45
N TYR A 351 -18.60 -10.89 -6.40
CA TYR A 351 -19.39 -9.99 -5.57
C TYR A 351 -19.91 -8.78 -6.33
N CYS A 352 -19.05 -8.12 -7.10
CA CYS A 352 -19.46 -6.98 -7.92
C CYS A 352 -20.54 -7.39 -8.92
N LYS A 353 -20.37 -8.55 -9.57
CA LYS A 353 -21.39 -9.13 -10.44
C LYS A 353 -22.71 -9.36 -9.69
N TYR A 354 -22.65 -10.03 -8.53
CA TYR A 354 -23.83 -10.34 -7.73
C TYR A 354 -24.59 -9.08 -7.30
N ILE A 355 -23.88 -8.04 -6.81
CA ILE A 355 -24.49 -6.75 -6.48
C ILE A 355 -25.11 -6.10 -7.71
N SER A 356 -24.43 -6.13 -8.85
CA SER A 356 -24.94 -5.53 -10.08
C SER A 356 -26.23 -6.20 -10.56
N GLU A 357 -26.31 -7.53 -10.50
CA GLU A 357 -27.49 -8.31 -10.89
C GLU A 357 -28.69 -8.11 -9.95
N HIS A 358 -28.41 -7.89 -8.65
CA HIS A 358 -29.44 -7.76 -7.60
C HIS A 358 -29.57 -6.32 -7.08
N HIS A 359 -29.10 -5.32 -7.84
CA HIS A 359 -29.02 -3.93 -7.38
C HIS A 359 -30.35 -3.41 -6.83
N ASN A 360 -31.45 -3.71 -7.51
CA ASN A 360 -32.79 -3.27 -7.09
C ASN A 360 -33.23 -3.93 -5.79
N GLU A 361 -32.96 -5.23 -5.60
CA GLU A 361 -33.29 -5.95 -4.37
C GLU A 361 -32.49 -5.40 -3.18
N PHE A 362 -31.20 -5.11 -3.40
CA PHE A 362 -30.40 -4.38 -2.42
C PHE A 362 -30.98 -2.99 -2.16
N ALA A 363 -31.31 -2.20 -3.18
CA ALA A 363 -31.88 -0.87 -2.99
C ALA A 363 -33.21 -0.90 -2.19
N GLU A 364 -34.07 -1.89 -2.41
CA GLU A 364 -35.32 -2.09 -1.67
C GLU A 364 -35.10 -2.45 -0.19
N ALA A 365 -34.09 -3.27 0.11
CA ALA A 365 -33.70 -3.60 1.49
C ALA A 365 -33.26 -2.35 2.29
N PHE A 366 -32.83 -1.30 1.60
CA PHE A 366 -32.47 0.01 2.15
C PHE A 366 -33.64 1.02 2.18
N VAL A 367 -34.81 0.68 1.63
CA VAL A 367 -36.04 1.50 1.67
C VAL A 367 -36.97 1.06 2.80
N THR A 368 -36.90 -0.21 3.20
CA THR A 368 -37.76 -0.83 4.21
C THR A 368 -37.24 -0.71 5.65
N SER A 369 -36.20 0.10 5.88
CA SER A 369 -35.49 0.28 7.16
C SER A 369 -35.68 1.66 7.78
#